data_AF-A0AAV2QS17-F1
#
_entry.id   AF-A0AAV2QS17-F1
#
_cell.length_a   1.000
_cell.length_b   1.000
_cell.length_c   1.000
_cell.angle_alpha   90.00
_cell.angle_beta   90.00
_cell.angle_gamma   90.00
#
_symmetry.space_group_name_H-M   'P 1'
#
loop_
_entity.id
_entity.type
_entity.pdbx_description
1 polymer ?
#
loop_
_entity_poly.entity_id
_entity_poly.type
_entity_poly.pdbx_seq_one_letter_code
_entity_poly.pdbx_strand_id
1 'polypeptide(L)'
;MFFVLSGHFTFSWTVPPPGWRTPPLTQRHPFLWSSPSCSRPLSTRFLSNLFISVVKDSRRFHDLSADISVGPHGMRKFAASYSAQVGLNEERVKRVMGFSSTRILRKNYVAWVPPLRVPCVLPGGTFLPRFHEMSGSDSD
;
A
#
# COMPACT_ATOMS: atom_id res chain seq x y z
N MET A 1 -3.04 0.99 -23.16
CA MET A 1 -3.75 -0.29 -23.01
C MET A 1 -3.99 -0.48 -21.51
N PHE A 2 -5.22 -0.30 -21.04
CA PHE A 2 -5.54 -0.39 -19.61
C PHE A 2 -5.99 -1.80 -19.26
N PHE A 3 -5.46 -2.36 -18.17
CA PHE A 3 -6.15 -3.42 -17.46
C PHE A 3 -6.96 -2.78 -16.33
N VAL A 4 -8.26 -2.61 -16.57
CA VAL A 4 -9.24 -2.39 -15.51
C VAL A 4 -9.50 -3.75 -14.89
N LEU A 5 -8.87 -4.05 -13.74
CA LEU A 5 -9.25 -5.19 -12.92
C LEU A 5 -10.44 -4.78 -12.04
N SER A 6 -11.61 -4.64 -12.65
CA SER A 6 -12.90 -4.71 -11.93
C SER A 6 -13.23 -6.17 -11.67
N GLY A 7 -12.40 -6.82 -10.85
CA GLY A 7 -12.68 -8.15 -10.33
C GLY A 7 -13.34 -8.00 -8.97
N HIS A 8 -14.66 -8.22 -8.90
CA HIS A 8 -15.29 -8.66 -7.66
C HIS A 8 -14.64 -9.99 -7.26
N PHE A 9 -13.59 -9.94 -6.43
CA PHE A 9 -13.05 -11.12 -5.79
C PHE A 9 -13.99 -11.53 -4.66
N THR A 10 -15.08 -12.22 -5.00
CA THR A 10 -15.78 -13.06 -4.03
C THR A 10 -14.87 -14.26 -3.75
N PHE A 11 -14.20 -14.24 -2.61
CA PHE A 11 -13.47 -15.39 -2.10
C PHE A 11 -14.51 -16.44 -1.66
N SER A 12 -14.94 -17.27 -2.59
CA SER A 12 -15.76 -18.44 -2.28
C SER A 12 -14.85 -19.48 -1.65
N TRP A 13 -15.07 -19.79 -0.36
CA TRP A 13 -14.48 -20.96 0.27
C TRP A 13 -15.19 -22.21 -0.25
N THR A 14 -14.89 -22.61 -1.49
CA THR A 14 -15.25 -23.95 -1.95
C THR A 14 -14.47 -24.94 -1.10
N VAL A 15 -15.18 -25.67 -0.23
CA VAL A 15 -14.67 -26.85 0.45
C VAL A 15 -14.13 -27.78 -0.65
N PRO A 16 -12.84 -28.15 -0.64
CA PRO A 16 -12.31 -29.01 -1.68
C PRO A 16 -13.04 -30.36 -1.62
N PRO A 17 -13.42 -30.92 -2.78
CA PRO A 17 -14.15 -32.18 -2.79
C PRO A 17 -13.31 -33.30 -2.15
N PRO A 18 -13.96 -34.27 -1.50
CA PRO A 18 -13.27 -35.38 -0.86
C PRO A 18 -12.43 -36.13 -1.89
N GLY A 19 -11.11 -36.17 -1.68
CA GLY A 19 -10.14 -36.79 -2.60
C GLY A 19 -9.12 -35.83 -3.20
N TRP A 20 -9.27 -34.51 -3.04
CA TRP A 20 -8.22 -33.56 -3.35
C TRP A 20 -7.07 -33.71 -2.34
N ARG A 21 -6.01 -34.40 -2.76
CA ARG A 21 -4.72 -34.32 -2.08
C ARG A 21 -4.31 -32.86 -2.12
N THR A 22 -4.22 -32.21 -0.97
CA THR A 22 -3.55 -30.91 -0.88
C THR A 22 -2.21 -31.07 -1.58
N PRO A 23 -1.88 -30.25 -2.60
CA PRO A 23 -0.55 -30.28 -3.17
C PRO A 23 0.43 -30.18 -1.99
N PRO A 24 1.49 -31.01 -1.96
CA PRO A 24 2.48 -30.93 -0.90
C PRO A 24 2.87 -29.47 -0.79
N LEU A 25 2.83 -28.89 0.42
CA LEU A 25 3.15 -27.49 0.69
C LEU A 25 4.39 -27.13 -0.11
N THR A 26 4.18 -26.57 -1.30
CA THR A 26 5.26 -26.36 -2.26
C THR A 26 6.16 -25.37 -1.57
N GLN A 27 7.38 -25.82 -1.32
CA GLN A 27 8.46 -25.10 -0.66
C GLN A 27 8.35 -23.62 -1.03
N ARG A 28 7.83 -22.80 -0.11
CA ARG A 28 7.61 -21.38 -0.39
C ARG A 28 8.96 -20.82 -0.76
N HIS A 29 9.07 -20.26 -1.96
CA HIS A 29 10.30 -19.61 -2.39
C HIS A 29 10.70 -18.60 -1.31
N PRO A 30 11.95 -18.62 -0.80
CA PRO A 30 12.32 -17.86 0.40
C PRO A 30 12.18 -16.34 0.21
N PHE A 31 12.07 -15.89 -1.03
CA PHE A 31 11.91 -14.49 -1.40
C PHE A 31 10.57 -14.28 -2.12
N LEU A 32 9.78 -13.31 -1.63
CA LEU A 32 8.55 -12.85 -2.29
C LEU A 32 8.84 -12.16 -3.63
N TRP A 33 10.00 -11.47 -3.72
CA TRP A 33 10.44 -10.70 -4.88
C TRP A 33 11.73 -11.29 -5.45
N SER A 34 11.61 -12.15 -6.45
CA SER A 34 12.75 -12.78 -7.13
C SER A 34 12.71 -12.53 -8.63
N SER A 35 13.86 -12.66 -9.28
CA SER A 35 13.90 -12.65 -10.74
C SER A 35 13.19 -13.89 -11.28
N PRO A 36 12.39 -13.79 -12.38
CA PRO A 36 11.84 -14.97 -13.05
C PRO A 36 12.95 -15.89 -13.59
N SER A 37 14.09 -15.29 -13.96
CA SER A 37 15.23 -16.00 -14.55
C SER A 37 16.22 -16.55 -13.54
N CYS A 38 16.15 -16.14 -12.26
CA CYS A 38 16.96 -16.74 -11.20
C CYS A 38 16.31 -16.58 -9.83
N SER A 39 16.47 -17.59 -8.97
CA SER A 39 15.98 -17.62 -7.58
C SER A 39 16.64 -16.60 -6.63
N ARG A 40 17.33 -15.59 -7.17
CA ARG A 40 17.94 -14.53 -6.38
C ARG A 40 16.92 -13.44 -6.06
N PRO A 41 17.00 -12.82 -4.88
CA PRO A 41 16.16 -11.70 -4.52
C PRO A 41 16.46 -10.50 -5.42
N LEU A 42 15.42 -9.74 -5.77
CA LEU A 42 15.59 -8.46 -6.45
C LEU A 42 16.30 -7.47 -5.52
N SER A 43 17.24 -6.69 -6.07
CA SER A 43 17.96 -5.70 -5.28
C SER A 43 17.05 -4.56 -4.84
N THR A 44 17.32 -3.98 -3.67
CA THR A 44 16.61 -2.79 -3.16
C THR A 44 16.67 -1.62 -4.14
N ARG A 45 17.82 -1.44 -4.83
CA ARG A 45 18.00 -0.40 -5.84
C ARG A 45 17.05 -0.61 -7.03
N PHE A 46 16.96 -1.84 -7.53
CA PHE A 46 16.06 -2.17 -8.63
C PHE A 46 14.60 -1.92 -8.26
N LEU A 47 14.16 -2.41 -7.10
CA LEU A 47 12.79 -2.21 -6.62
C LEU A 47 12.46 -0.73 -6.39
N SER A 48 13.42 0.05 -5.88
CA SER A 48 13.25 1.49 -5.68
C SER A 48 13.10 2.22 -7.01
N ASN A 49 13.93 1.88 -8.00
CA ASN A 49 13.84 2.48 -9.34
C ASN A 49 12.53 2.12 -10.03
N LEU A 50 12.10 0.86 -9.94
CA LEU A 50 10.82 0.41 -10.48
C LEU A 50 9.65 1.19 -9.88
N PHE A 51 9.63 1.33 -8.54
CA PHE A 51 8.63 2.14 -7.84
C PHE A 51 8.63 3.61 -8.31
N ILE A 52 9.80 4.23 -8.40
CA ILE A 52 9.92 5.62 -8.87
C ILE A 52 9.39 5.76 -10.30
N SER A 53 9.72 4.82 -11.19
CA SER A 53 9.22 4.82 -12.57
C SER A 53 7.70 4.77 -12.60
N VAL A 54 7.09 3.82 -11.90
CA VAL A 54 5.63 3.66 -11.85
C VAL A 54 4.93 4.94 -11.38
N VAL A 55 5.45 5.59 -10.32
CA VAL A 55 4.86 6.84 -9.83
C VAL A 55 5.01 7.96 -10.85
N LYS A 56 6.19 8.12 -11.45
CA LYS A 56 6.43 9.17 -12.45
C LYS A 56 5.61 8.95 -13.72
N ASP A 57 5.45 7.71 -14.15
CA ASP A 57 4.66 7.36 -15.33
C ASP A 57 3.16 7.61 -15.08
N SER A 58 2.65 7.27 -13.90
CA SER A 58 1.28 7.62 -13.50
C SER A 58 1.06 9.14 -13.49
N ARG A 59 2.03 9.93 -13.02
CA ARG A 59 1.93 11.40 -13.05
C ARG A 59 1.92 11.96 -14.47
N ARG A 60 2.79 11.45 -15.34
CA ARG A 60 2.81 11.82 -16.77
C ARG A 60 1.49 11.50 -17.45
N PHE A 61 0.89 10.36 -17.13
CA PHE A 61 -0.42 9.96 -17.65
C PHE A 61 -1.56 10.92 -17.26
N HIS A 62 -1.43 11.62 -16.12
CA HIS A 62 -2.39 12.61 -15.63
C HIS A 62 -1.95 14.06 -15.88
N ASP A 63 -1.02 14.30 -16.81
CA ASP A 63 -0.49 15.64 -17.13
C ASP A 63 0.10 16.40 -15.93
N LEU A 64 0.62 15.67 -14.94
CA LEU A 64 1.28 16.23 -13.77
C LEU A 64 2.81 16.18 -13.93
N SER A 65 3.51 17.20 -13.40
CA SER A 65 4.98 17.23 -13.41
C SER A 65 5.59 15.97 -12.78
N ALA A 66 6.47 15.30 -13.50
CA ALA A 66 7.24 14.14 -13.01
C ALA A 66 8.50 14.53 -12.23
N ASP A 67 8.80 15.83 -12.14
CA ASP A 67 9.91 16.37 -11.37
C ASP A 67 9.54 16.48 -9.89
N ILE A 68 9.34 15.33 -9.27
CA ILE A 68 9.10 15.20 -7.84
C ILE A 68 10.13 14.25 -7.23
N SER A 69 10.54 14.58 -6.01
CA SER A 69 11.31 13.64 -5.18
C SER A 69 10.36 12.60 -4.61
N VAL A 70 10.45 11.38 -5.12
CA VAL A 70 9.67 10.23 -4.65
C VAL A 70 10.60 9.05 -4.39
N GLY A 71 10.31 8.30 -3.33
CA GLY A 71 11.04 7.09 -3.00
C GLY A 71 10.32 6.27 -1.93
N PRO A 72 10.74 5.02 -1.70
CA PRO A 72 10.08 4.12 -0.75
C PRO A 72 9.97 4.69 0.67
N HIS A 73 11.01 5.41 1.11
CA HIS A 73 11.00 6.07 2.42
C HIS A 73 9.99 7.22 2.50
N GLY A 74 9.86 8.02 1.43
CA GLY A 74 8.84 9.07 1.35
C GLY A 74 7.42 8.48 1.40
N MET A 75 7.20 7.37 0.70
CA MET A 75 5.92 6.66 0.75
C MET A 75 5.61 6.11 2.15
N ARG A 76 6.63 5.64 2.89
CA ARG A 76 6.48 5.23 4.29
C ARG A 76 6.10 6.40 5.22
N LYS A 77 6.64 7.61 5.00
CA LYS A 77 6.20 8.82 5.72
C LYS A 77 4.76 9.17 5.40
N PHE A 78 4.41 9.16 4.11
CA PHE A 78 3.03 9.41 3.68
C PHE A 78 2.03 8.45 4.34
N ALA A 79 2.35 7.15 4.39
CA ALA A 79 1.51 6.15 5.06
C ALA A 79 1.31 6.42 6.56
N ALA A 80 2.37 6.84 7.26
CA ALA A 80 2.30 7.21 8.67
C ALA A 80 1.43 8.45 8.91
N SER A 81 1.68 9.52 8.16
CA SER A 81 0.90 10.76 8.19
C SER A 81 -0.57 10.48 7.97
N TYR A 82 -0.90 9.73 6.91
CA TYR A 82 -2.27 9.42 6.56
C TYR A 82 -2.95 8.58 7.66
N SER A 83 -2.26 7.57 8.19
CA SER A 83 -2.76 6.73 9.29
C SER A 83 -3.11 7.55 10.52
N ALA A 84 -2.27 8.53 10.88
CA ALA A 84 -2.54 9.43 11.99
C ALA A 84 -3.75 10.33 11.71
N GLN A 85 -3.86 10.86 10.49
CA GLN A 85 -4.94 11.76 10.09
C GLN A 85 -6.32 11.09 10.06
N VAL A 86 -6.40 9.81 9.72
CA VAL A 86 -7.66 9.03 9.77
C VAL A 86 -7.95 8.44 11.17
N GLY A 87 -7.18 8.81 12.19
CA GLY A 87 -7.43 8.41 13.58
C GLY A 87 -7.05 6.96 13.91
N LEU A 88 -6.14 6.33 13.16
CA LEU A 88 -5.64 5.01 13.56
C LEU A 88 -4.85 5.10 14.86
N ASN A 89 -4.97 4.05 15.68
CA ASN A 89 -4.24 3.95 16.94
C ASN A 89 -2.72 4.08 16.72
N GLU A 90 -2.13 5.14 17.27
CA GLU A 90 -0.73 5.53 17.05
C GLU A 90 0.26 4.44 17.51
N GLU A 91 -0.06 3.72 18.58
CA GLU A 91 0.74 2.59 19.08
C GLU A 91 0.76 1.41 18.10
N ARG A 92 -0.37 1.15 17.43
CA ARG A 92 -0.45 0.14 16.37
C ARG A 92 0.38 0.55 15.15
N VAL A 93 0.26 1.81 14.71
CA VAL A 93 1.03 2.35 13.59
C VAL A 93 2.53 2.28 13.90
N LYS A 94 2.94 2.71 15.10
CA LYS A 94 4.32 2.61 15.60
C LYS A 94 4.86 1.19 15.48
N ARG A 95 4.10 0.19 15.94
CA ARG A 95 4.49 -1.23 15.93
C ARG A 95 4.64 -1.77 14.51
N VAL A 96 3.66 -1.56 13.64
CA VAL A 96 3.70 -2.02 12.24
C VAL A 96 4.87 -1.38 11.49
N MET A 97 5.14 -0.12 11.78
CA MET A 97 6.25 0.60 11.19
C MET A 97 7.59 0.33 11.88
N GLY A 98 7.68 -0.49 12.93
CA GLY A 98 8.94 -0.82 13.59
C GLY A 98 9.64 0.36 14.29
N PHE A 99 8.88 1.32 14.83
CA PHE A 99 9.45 2.37 15.69
C PHE A 99 9.47 1.93 17.16
N SER A 100 10.51 2.33 17.88
CA SER A 100 10.60 2.14 19.33
C SER A 100 9.79 3.19 20.10
N SER A 101 9.52 4.35 19.50
CA SER A 101 8.88 5.49 20.17
C SER A 101 7.86 6.20 19.28
N THR A 102 6.67 6.49 19.84
CA THR A 102 5.64 7.34 19.20
C THR A 102 6.15 8.76 19.01
N ARG A 103 6.97 9.28 19.94
CA ARG A 103 7.60 10.60 19.79
C ARG A 103 8.45 10.69 18.53
N ILE A 104 9.22 9.64 18.21
CA ILE A 104 10.05 9.60 17.00
C ILE A 104 9.18 9.49 15.74
N LEU A 105 8.13 8.67 15.78
CA LEU A 105 7.13 8.57 14.70
C LEU A 105 6.52 9.94 14.42
N ARG A 106 5.96 10.60 15.44
CA ARG A 106 5.30 11.91 15.28
C ARG A 106 6.25 12.96 14.75
N LYS A 107 7.48 13.05 15.28
CA LYS A 107 8.47 14.06 14.87
C LYS A 107 8.92 13.90 13.41
N ASN A 108 9.08 12.67 12.92
CA ASN A 108 9.79 12.44 11.65
C ASN A 108 8.89 11.94 10.50
N TYR A 109 7.71 11.42 10.83
CA TYR A 109 6.85 10.70 9.89
C TYR A 109 5.41 11.21 9.87
N VAL A 110 4.96 11.99 10.86
CA VAL A 110 3.60 12.54 10.88
C VAL A 110 3.66 14.01 10.49
N ALA A 111 3.01 14.33 9.38
CA ALA A 111 2.77 15.66 8.87
C ALA A 111 1.38 15.70 8.25
N TRP A 112 0.87 16.90 7.97
CA TRP A 112 -0.37 17.03 7.21
C TRP A 112 -0.21 16.41 5.81
N VAL A 113 -1.20 15.64 5.35
CA VAL A 113 -1.25 15.09 4.00
C VAL A 113 -2.62 15.32 3.36
N PRO A 114 -2.69 15.51 2.04
CA PRO A 114 -3.97 15.59 1.36
C PRO A 114 -4.71 14.25 1.46
N PRO A 115 -6.05 14.27 1.54
CA PRO A 115 -6.85 13.05 1.58
C PRO A 115 -6.65 12.23 0.30
N LEU A 116 -6.67 10.91 0.45
CA LEU A 116 -6.63 9.98 -0.68
C LEU A 116 -7.95 10.05 -1.45
N ARG A 117 -7.83 10.20 -2.78
CA ARG A 117 -8.99 10.16 -3.70
C ARG A 117 -9.46 8.75 -4.02
N VAL A 118 -8.58 7.76 -3.86
CA VAL A 118 -8.82 6.36 -4.23
C VAL A 118 -8.38 5.41 -3.11
N PRO A 119 -9.05 4.25 -2.95
CA PRO A 119 -8.55 3.17 -2.10
C PRO A 119 -7.16 2.73 -2.52
N CYS A 120 -6.26 2.58 -1.56
CA CYS A 120 -4.92 2.05 -1.82
C CYS A 120 -4.37 1.27 -0.61
N VAL A 121 -3.44 0.37 -0.87
CA VAL A 121 -2.70 -0.35 0.18
C VAL A 121 -1.39 0.39 0.39
N LEU A 122 -1.16 0.88 1.61
CA LEU A 122 0.12 1.50 1.98
C LEU A 122 0.80 0.63 3.05
N PRO A 123 2.13 0.76 3.25
CA PRO A 123 2.81 0.13 4.37
C PRO A 123 2.16 0.58 5.69
N GLY A 124 1.38 -0.29 6.33
CA GLY A 124 0.51 0.08 7.45
C GLY A 124 -0.88 -0.58 7.41
N GLY A 125 -1.34 -1.00 6.23
CA GLY A 125 -2.61 -1.71 6.04
C GLY A 125 -3.29 -1.39 4.70
N THR A 126 -4.47 -1.97 4.48
CA THR A 126 -5.36 -1.58 3.38
C THR A 126 -6.15 -0.35 3.79
N PHE A 127 -6.08 0.72 3.00
CA PHE A 127 -6.80 1.96 3.25
C PHE A 127 -7.97 2.07 2.28
N LEU A 128 -9.18 2.00 2.83
CA LEU A 128 -10.42 2.30 2.12
C LEU A 128 -10.81 3.74 2.49
N PRO A 129 -10.82 4.72 1.57
CA PRO A 129 -11.44 6.00 1.83
C PRO A 129 -12.90 5.72 2.19
N ARG A 130 -13.26 5.96 3.45
CA ARG A 130 -14.65 6.19 3.80
C ARG A 130 -14.94 7.57 3.21
N PHE A 131 -15.62 7.60 2.06
CA PHE A 131 -16.33 8.80 1.65
C PHE A 131 -17.35 9.07 2.76
N HIS A 132 -16.98 9.93 3.70
CA HIS A 132 -17.98 10.57 4.53
C HIS A 132 -18.66 11.55 3.59
N GLU A 133 -19.76 11.13 2.98
CA GLU A 133 -20.78 12.09 2.56
C GLU A 133 -21.09 12.91 3.81
N MET A 134 -20.54 14.12 3.88
CA MET A 134 -21.13 15.15 4.70
C MET A 134 -22.47 15.41 4.02
N SER A 135 -23.51 14.72 4.46
CA SER A 135 -24.87 15.12 4.13
C SER A 135 -25.00 16.55 4.65
N GLY A 136 -25.01 17.51 3.72
CA GLY A 136 -25.47 18.85 4.00
C GLY A 136 -26.93 18.75 4.37
N SER A 137 -27.20 18.55 5.65
CA SER A 137 -28.49 18.83 6.24
C SER A 137 -28.49 20.30 6.61
N ASP A 138 -28.53 21.15 5.59
CA ASP A 138 -28.98 22.52 5.76
C ASP A 138 -30.50 22.46 5.76
N SER A 139 -31.05 22.36 6.98
CA SER A 139 -32.46 22.61 7.24
C SER A 139 -32.69 24.11 7.27
N ASP A 140 -33.61 24.61 6.44
CA ASP A 140 -34.43 25.79 6.71
C ASP A 140 -35.89 25.46 6.32
#